data_AF-U2KQW7-F1
#
_entry.id   AF-U2KQW7-F1
#
_cell.length_a   1.000
_cell.length_b   1.000
_cell.length_c   1.000
_cell.angle_alpha   90.00
_cell.angle_beta   90.00
_cell.angle_gamma   90.00
#
_symmetry.space_group_name_H-M   'P 1'
#
loop_
_entity.id
_entity.type
_entity.pdbx_description
1 polymer ?
#
loop_
_entity_poly.entity_id
_entity_poly.type
_entity_poly.pdbx_seq_one_letter_code
_entity_poly.pdbx_strand_id
1 'polypeptide(L)'
;MVKSSVKKVAMALSIASVFCGVNVTDNVASAEIRESIYLKYMNPPSSVAELERQVNAAIQDKIENSPYSTNKNAKQAQASDGILYIQKRIMEVNGLSYGQFTSVYDYKTKVRPVIYIDGYKNSTAAGMGTIFTGLKYNISASHDIYKDSFYYFVIGHETGHCVLGHAYLNPTDLNQAVVYENKEREANEYSLDTCGKIGECSWGAYHDAFFNAGVQAGESISERDSVNKYIFEKSRGTLSSPNRTLLYKGLRPEDLYNKVQNQQFIDYIVTYAFGQFAFAIDKGIMNTKYVHLEDFNGDKLHKSALVFRSPNIYGGYKVIALFDEPKDDVENIYNQLVETHNAKLNYYSKAVNDACFMYALMKLIKDYEDNGVSGKPQIY
;
A
#
# COMPACT_ATOMS: atom_id res chain seq x y z
N MET A 1 -17.65 -21.32 18.79
CA MET A 1 -17.51 -20.50 20.01
C MET A 1 -16.66 -19.24 19.83
N VAL A 2 -15.54 -19.26 19.10
CA VAL A 2 -14.64 -18.10 18.92
C VAL A 2 -15.28 -16.88 18.21
N LYS A 3 -16.13 -17.08 17.19
CA LYS A 3 -16.84 -15.98 16.49
C LYS A 3 -17.79 -15.15 17.38
N SER A 4 -18.32 -15.75 18.45
CA SER A 4 -19.24 -15.07 19.39
C SER A 4 -18.49 -14.16 20.35
N SER A 5 -17.27 -14.55 20.74
CA SER A 5 -16.42 -13.78 21.65
C SER A 5 -15.79 -12.56 20.96
N VAL A 6 -15.38 -12.68 19.70
CA VAL A 6 -14.78 -11.57 18.93
C VAL A 6 -15.78 -10.41 18.73
N LYS A 7 -17.04 -10.72 18.40
CA LYS A 7 -18.11 -9.72 18.33
C LYS A 7 -18.36 -9.03 19.67
N LYS A 8 -18.25 -9.76 20.79
CA LYS A 8 -18.46 -9.19 22.14
C LYS A 8 -17.32 -8.29 22.60
N VAL A 9 -16.07 -8.63 22.27
CA VAL A 9 -14.89 -7.80 22.60
C VAL A 9 -14.85 -6.52 21.78
N ALA A 10 -15.06 -6.61 20.45
CA ALA A 10 -15.12 -5.42 19.59
C ALA A 10 -16.28 -4.49 19.97
N MET A 11 -17.44 -5.06 20.34
CA MET A 11 -18.61 -4.31 20.79
C MET A 11 -18.42 -3.72 22.21
N ALA A 12 -17.68 -4.39 23.10
CA ALA A 12 -17.34 -3.86 24.41
C ALA A 12 -16.30 -2.71 24.33
N LEU A 13 -15.31 -2.81 23.44
CA LEU A 13 -14.31 -1.76 23.20
C LEU A 13 -14.94 -0.51 22.54
N SER A 14 -15.91 -0.69 21.65
CA SER A 14 -16.67 0.42 21.04
C SER A 14 -17.71 1.04 21.97
N ILE A 15 -18.20 0.32 22.99
CA ILE A 15 -19.04 0.91 24.05
C ILE A 15 -18.18 1.68 25.08
N ALA A 16 -16.98 1.17 25.41
CA ALA A 16 -16.06 1.84 26.32
C ALA A 16 -15.51 3.16 25.75
N SER A 17 -15.29 3.25 24.43
CA SER A 17 -14.84 4.49 23.80
C SER A 17 -15.90 5.60 23.81
N VAL A 18 -17.19 5.23 23.74
CA VAL A 18 -18.31 6.18 23.78
C VAL A 18 -18.64 6.65 25.20
N PHE A 19 -18.43 5.82 26.24
CA PHE A 19 -18.78 6.17 27.63
C PHE A 19 -17.64 6.73 28.47
N CYS A 20 -16.36 6.46 28.13
CA CYS A 20 -15.22 6.87 28.96
C CYS A 20 -14.32 7.94 28.32
N GLY A 21 -14.65 8.47 27.13
CA GLY A 21 -13.81 9.45 26.44
C GLY A 21 -12.43 8.91 26.03
N VAL A 22 -12.25 7.59 26.06
CA VAL A 22 -11.02 6.92 25.59
C VAL A 22 -11.19 6.68 24.10
N ASN A 23 -10.49 7.47 23.28
CA ASN A 23 -10.35 7.16 21.85
C ASN A 23 -9.56 5.85 21.71
N VAL A 24 -10.27 4.71 21.79
CA VAL A 24 -9.75 3.43 21.31
C VAL A 24 -9.66 3.60 19.80
N THR A 25 -8.46 3.89 19.31
CA THR A 25 -8.23 3.96 17.86
C THR A 25 -8.46 2.56 17.27
N ASP A 26 -8.89 2.48 16.02
CA ASP A 26 -9.09 1.20 15.32
C ASP A 26 -7.83 0.31 15.39
N ASN A 27 -6.65 0.92 15.52
CA ASN A 27 -5.38 0.23 15.70
C ASN A 27 -5.24 -0.46 17.06
N VAL A 28 -5.65 0.17 18.16
CA VAL A 28 -5.60 -0.46 19.50
C VAL A 28 -6.54 -1.66 19.53
N ALA A 29 -7.76 -1.52 19.02
CA ALA A 29 -8.72 -2.61 18.95
C ALA A 29 -8.24 -3.75 18.02
N SER A 30 -7.67 -3.41 16.86
CA SER A 30 -7.10 -4.39 15.94
C SER A 30 -5.93 -5.14 16.57
N ALA A 31 -4.97 -4.43 17.17
CA ALA A 31 -3.83 -5.04 17.84
C ALA A 31 -4.28 -5.97 18.98
N GLU A 32 -5.23 -5.55 19.82
CA GLU A 32 -5.77 -6.40 20.89
C GLU A 32 -6.48 -7.65 20.36
N ILE A 33 -7.24 -7.54 19.26
CA ILE A 33 -7.88 -8.69 18.62
C ILE A 33 -6.83 -9.66 18.07
N ARG A 34 -5.80 -9.16 17.37
CA ARG A 34 -4.74 -10.00 16.77
C ARG A 34 -3.87 -10.65 17.85
N GLU A 35 -3.49 -9.88 18.87
CA GLU A 35 -2.80 -10.39 20.06
C GLU A 35 -3.62 -11.47 20.76
N SER A 36 -4.95 -11.32 20.86
CA SER A 36 -5.82 -12.33 21.47
C SER A 36 -5.75 -13.70 20.80
N ILE A 37 -5.53 -13.74 19.48
CA ILE A 37 -5.35 -14.98 18.70
C ILE A 37 -4.04 -15.68 19.11
N TYR A 38 -3.05 -14.90 19.50
CA TYR A 38 -1.69 -15.36 19.79
C TYR A 38 -1.27 -15.22 21.26
N LEU A 39 -2.20 -14.96 22.18
CA LEU A 39 -1.92 -14.62 23.60
C LEU A 39 -0.92 -15.57 24.27
N LYS A 40 -1.02 -16.88 23.99
CA LYS A 40 -0.14 -17.91 24.58
C LYS A 40 1.28 -17.96 23.98
N TYR A 41 1.53 -17.21 22.91
CA TYR A 41 2.79 -17.10 22.19
C TYR A 41 3.41 -15.70 22.29
N MET A 42 2.72 -14.78 22.95
CA MET A 42 3.25 -13.46 23.23
C MET A 42 4.21 -13.54 24.41
N ASN A 43 5.42 -13.01 24.21
CA ASN A 43 6.39 -12.82 25.27
C ASN A 43 6.84 -11.35 25.26
N PRO A 44 5.97 -10.41 25.67
CA PRO A 44 6.35 -9.01 25.73
C PRO A 44 7.45 -8.81 26.79
N PRO A 45 8.44 -7.94 26.55
CA PRO A 45 9.46 -7.64 27.55
C PRO A 45 8.87 -7.11 28.85
N SER A 46 9.61 -7.30 29.96
CA SER A 46 9.14 -6.91 31.29
C SER A 46 9.18 -5.41 31.55
N SER A 47 9.93 -4.64 30.74
CA SER A 47 10.09 -3.19 30.87
C SER A 47 10.48 -2.53 29.56
N VAL A 48 10.32 -1.20 29.48
CA VAL A 48 10.78 -0.40 28.34
C VAL A 48 12.29 -0.51 28.14
N ALA A 49 13.07 -0.49 29.21
CA ALA A 49 14.54 -0.61 29.13
C ALA A 49 14.97 -1.98 28.57
N GLU A 50 14.28 -3.05 28.95
CA GLU A 50 14.53 -4.38 28.38
C GLU A 50 14.18 -4.40 26.88
N LEU A 51 13.05 -3.80 26.51
CA LEU A 51 12.61 -3.69 25.12
C LEU A 51 13.62 -2.91 24.26
N GLU A 52 14.12 -1.76 24.74
CA GLU A 52 15.17 -1.00 24.07
C GLU A 52 16.44 -1.81 23.83
N ARG A 53 16.87 -2.59 24.83
CA ARG A 53 18.02 -3.48 24.71
C ARG A 53 17.80 -4.56 23.65
N GLN A 54 16.61 -5.16 23.61
CA GLN A 54 16.27 -6.20 22.61
C GLN A 54 16.21 -5.62 21.19
N VAL A 55 15.60 -4.45 21.01
CA VAL A 55 15.54 -3.74 19.72
C VAL A 55 16.95 -3.45 19.20
N ASN A 56 17.82 -2.90 20.04
CA ASN A 56 19.20 -2.59 19.66
C ASN A 56 19.99 -3.86 19.30
N ALA A 57 19.80 -4.95 20.06
CA ALA A 57 20.41 -6.24 19.75
C ALA A 57 19.92 -6.81 18.41
N ALA A 58 18.62 -6.71 18.11
CA ALA A 58 18.04 -7.17 16.85
C ALA A 58 18.58 -6.38 15.65
N ILE A 59 18.72 -5.05 15.78
CA ILE A 59 19.32 -4.21 14.73
C ILE A 59 20.78 -4.61 14.51
N GLN A 60 21.55 -4.77 15.60
CA GLN A 60 22.96 -5.13 15.49
C GLN A 60 23.17 -6.51 14.87
N ASP A 61 22.37 -7.51 15.28
CA ASP A 61 22.38 -8.85 14.68
C ASP A 61 22.10 -8.79 13.16
N LYS A 62 21.13 -7.98 12.74
CA LYS A 62 20.81 -7.81 11.31
C LYS A 62 21.95 -7.14 10.53
N ILE A 63 22.68 -6.21 11.14
CA ILE A 63 23.87 -5.59 10.53
C ILE A 63 24.98 -6.63 10.35
N GLU A 64 25.25 -7.46 11.36
CA GLU A 64 26.40 -8.38 11.39
C GLU A 64 26.17 -9.68 10.60
N ASN A 65 24.94 -10.21 10.68
CA ASN A 65 24.64 -11.59 10.32
C ASN A 65 23.65 -11.74 9.15
N SER A 66 22.95 -10.68 8.72
CA SER A 66 21.99 -10.78 7.62
C SER A 66 22.68 -10.94 6.25
N PRO A 67 22.16 -11.80 5.35
CA PRO A 67 22.63 -11.86 3.95
C PRO A 67 22.31 -10.58 3.16
N TYR A 68 21.41 -9.72 3.67
CA TYR A 68 21.06 -8.44 3.07
C TYR A 68 21.97 -7.28 3.52
N SER A 69 22.94 -7.54 4.39
CA SER A 69 23.91 -6.53 4.87
C SER A 69 25.23 -6.65 4.12
N THR A 70 25.62 -5.59 3.42
CA THR A 70 26.95 -5.49 2.79
C THR A 70 27.96 -4.72 3.64
N ASN A 71 27.52 -4.09 4.73
CA ASN A 71 28.37 -3.32 5.64
C ASN A 71 28.11 -3.75 7.10
N LYS A 72 28.93 -4.68 7.60
CA LYS A 72 28.80 -5.26 8.95
C LYS A 72 29.17 -4.30 10.08
N ASN A 73 29.69 -3.12 9.75
CA ASN A 73 30.05 -2.07 10.71
C ASN A 73 29.21 -0.80 10.50
N ALA A 74 28.07 -0.93 9.80
CA ALA A 74 27.17 0.18 9.55
C ALA A 74 26.71 0.80 10.88
N LYS A 75 26.73 2.13 10.95
CA LYS A 75 26.17 2.86 12.09
C LYS A 75 24.73 3.22 11.80
N GLN A 76 23.93 3.26 12.85
CA GLN A 76 22.58 3.78 12.78
C GLN A 76 22.63 5.28 12.47
N ALA A 77 21.92 5.69 11.44
CA ALA A 77 21.68 7.07 11.08
C ALA A 77 20.17 7.33 11.03
N GLN A 78 19.77 8.59 10.93
CA GLN A 78 18.37 8.91 10.65
C GLN A 78 18.06 8.64 9.17
N ALA A 79 16.86 8.14 8.88
CA ALA A 79 16.38 8.04 7.50
C ALA A 79 16.25 9.41 6.84
N SER A 80 16.29 9.42 5.51
CA SER A 80 16.13 10.64 4.73
C SER A 80 14.77 11.28 4.97
N ASP A 81 14.68 12.61 4.76
CA ASP A 81 13.43 13.37 4.87
C ASP A 81 12.29 12.75 4.05
N GLY A 82 12.62 12.07 2.94
CA GLY A 82 11.68 11.29 2.16
C GLY A 82 11.02 10.14 2.88
N ILE A 83 11.82 9.28 3.50
CA ILE A 83 11.28 8.17 4.28
C ILE A 83 10.49 8.68 5.49
N LEU A 84 10.97 9.77 6.12
CA LEU A 84 10.28 10.36 7.27
C LEU A 84 8.95 11.02 6.88
N TYR A 85 8.86 11.66 5.71
CA TYR A 85 7.61 12.18 5.16
C TYR A 85 6.60 11.05 4.95
N ILE A 86 7.01 9.96 4.31
CA ILE A 86 6.17 8.77 4.09
C ILE A 86 5.70 8.18 5.42
N GLN A 87 6.61 8.01 6.39
CA GLN A 87 6.27 7.52 7.72
C GLN A 87 5.23 8.43 8.40
N LYS A 88 5.42 9.75 8.35
CA LYS A 88 4.49 10.70 8.94
C LYS A 88 3.10 10.60 8.33
N ARG A 89 2.99 10.50 7.01
CA ARG A 89 1.71 10.31 6.30
C ARG A 89 1.01 9.02 6.71
N ILE A 90 1.76 7.91 6.83
CA ILE A 90 1.25 6.63 7.35
C ILE A 90 0.73 6.79 8.77
N MET A 91 1.46 7.51 9.62
CA MET A 91 1.05 7.74 11.00
C MET A 91 -0.24 8.56 11.10
N GLU A 92 -0.34 9.65 10.33
CA GLU A 92 -1.50 10.55 10.31
C GLU A 92 -2.80 9.81 10.03
N VAL A 93 -2.85 9.00 8.96
CA VAL A 93 -4.07 8.28 8.56
C VAL A 93 -4.42 7.10 9.49
N ASN A 94 -3.48 6.70 10.34
CA ASN A 94 -3.64 5.60 11.28
C ASN A 94 -3.73 6.08 12.74
N GLY A 95 -3.72 7.37 13.00
CA GLY A 95 -3.78 7.91 14.37
C GLY A 95 -2.60 7.47 15.23
N LEU A 96 -1.42 7.31 14.64
CA LEU A 96 -0.17 7.03 15.34
C LEU A 96 0.58 8.32 15.66
N SER A 97 1.44 8.28 16.66
CA SER A 97 2.22 9.44 17.08
C SER A 97 3.71 9.12 17.27
N TYR A 98 4.55 10.14 17.12
CA TYR A 98 5.90 10.08 17.64
C TYR A 98 5.85 10.36 19.14
N GLY A 99 6.62 9.62 19.92
CA GLY A 99 6.72 9.88 21.34
C GLY A 99 7.68 8.94 22.04
N GLN A 100 8.04 9.31 23.27
CA GLN A 100 8.77 8.40 24.15
C GLN A 100 7.86 7.23 24.53
N PHE A 101 8.44 6.04 24.55
CA PHE A 101 7.78 4.85 25.07
C PHE A 101 7.88 4.89 26.59
N THR A 102 6.73 4.96 27.24
CA THR A 102 6.56 4.92 28.69
C THR A 102 6.02 3.58 29.15
N SER A 103 5.54 2.75 28.22
CA SER A 103 5.03 1.41 28.44
C SER A 103 5.46 0.48 27.30
N VAL A 104 5.59 -0.82 27.59
CA VAL A 104 5.85 -1.85 26.57
C VAL A 104 4.69 -2.02 25.59
N TYR A 105 3.51 -1.50 25.89
CA TYR A 105 2.32 -1.53 25.02
C TYR A 105 2.16 -0.28 24.14
N ASP A 106 3.05 0.71 24.28
CA ASP A 106 2.96 1.96 23.53
C ASP A 106 3.06 1.76 22.00
N TYR A 107 3.60 0.62 21.53
CA TYR A 107 3.69 0.30 20.11
C TYR A 107 2.33 0.29 19.39
N LYS A 108 1.22 0.12 20.12
CA LYS A 108 -0.14 0.15 19.54
C LYS A 108 -0.54 1.54 19.01
N THR A 109 0.13 2.59 19.51
CA THR A 109 -0.21 3.99 19.21
C THR A 109 0.99 4.87 18.88
N LYS A 110 2.21 4.36 19.11
CA LYS A 110 3.46 5.10 18.91
C LYS A 110 4.42 4.34 18.02
N VAL A 111 5.13 5.10 17.18
CA VAL A 111 6.27 4.63 16.40
C VAL A 111 7.47 5.55 16.63
N ARG A 112 8.68 5.05 16.37
CA ARG A 112 9.92 5.83 16.38
C ARG A 112 10.28 6.24 14.95
N PRO A 113 11.01 7.36 14.76
CA PRO A 113 11.52 7.72 13.44
C PRO A 113 12.31 6.56 12.80
N VAL A 114 12.08 6.32 11.50
CA VAL A 114 12.80 5.25 10.78
C VAL A 114 14.32 5.47 10.86
N ILE A 115 15.05 4.40 11.15
CA ILE A 115 16.51 4.37 11.22
C ILE A 115 17.07 3.95 9.85
N TYR A 116 18.10 4.64 9.40
CA TYR A 116 18.87 4.28 8.22
C TYR A 116 20.12 3.48 8.57
N ILE A 117 20.35 2.38 7.85
CA ILE A 117 21.54 1.54 7.95
C ILE A 117 22.21 1.47 6.58
N ASP A 118 23.41 2.06 6.45
CA ASP A 118 24.16 2.03 5.20
C ASP A 118 24.56 0.60 4.82
N GLY A 119 24.36 0.22 3.56
CA GLY A 119 24.66 -1.13 3.06
C GLY A 119 23.64 -2.21 3.44
N TYR A 120 22.55 -1.88 4.12
CA TYR A 120 21.42 -2.80 4.29
C TYR A 120 20.49 -2.75 3.07
N LYS A 121 20.11 -3.91 2.53
CA LYS A 121 19.30 -3.99 1.29
C LYS A 121 17.83 -4.32 1.53
N ASN A 122 17.31 -4.04 2.73
CA ASN A 122 15.93 -4.32 3.08
C ASN A 122 15.37 -3.25 4.06
N SER A 123 14.11 -3.40 4.45
CA SER A 123 13.48 -2.78 5.62
C SER A 123 13.08 -3.86 6.62
N THR A 124 13.04 -3.53 7.91
CA THR A 124 12.65 -4.48 8.97
C THR A 124 12.15 -3.74 10.21
N ALA A 125 11.05 -4.24 10.77
CA ALA A 125 10.56 -3.89 12.09
C ALA A 125 11.36 -4.62 13.19
N ALA A 126 11.94 -3.86 14.12
CA ALA A 126 12.72 -4.39 15.24
C ALA A 126 11.93 -4.46 16.57
N GLY A 127 10.66 -4.04 16.57
CA GLY A 127 9.84 -3.88 17.79
C GLY A 127 9.88 -2.46 18.35
N MET A 128 9.12 -2.17 19.42
CA MET A 128 9.03 -0.82 20.02
C MET A 128 8.69 0.28 18.99
N GLY A 129 7.85 -0.02 18.00
CA GLY A 129 7.55 0.95 16.94
C GLY A 129 8.76 1.33 16.08
N THR A 130 9.84 0.56 16.11
CA THR A 130 11.11 0.86 15.45
C THR A 130 11.20 0.12 14.13
N ILE A 131 11.41 0.88 13.06
CA ILE A 131 11.69 0.38 11.72
C ILE A 131 13.10 0.82 11.37
N PHE A 132 13.91 -0.07 10.80
CA PHE A 132 15.18 0.30 10.18
C PHE A 132 15.20 -0.16 8.73
N THR A 133 15.90 0.61 7.90
CA THR A 133 15.96 0.37 6.46
C THR A 133 17.33 0.78 5.92
N GLY A 134 17.79 0.14 4.85
CA GLY A 134 18.88 0.70 4.05
C GLY A 134 18.43 1.23 2.69
N LEU A 135 17.11 1.31 2.47
CA LEU A 135 16.53 2.01 1.33
C LEU A 135 16.85 3.51 1.42
N LYS A 136 17.41 4.05 0.35
CA LYS A 136 17.61 5.49 0.20
C LYS A 136 16.45 6.05 -0.60
N TYR A 137 15.68 6.94 0.01
CA TYR A 137 14.72 7.75 -0.72
C TYR A 137 15.02 9.22 -0.52
N ASN A 138 15.81 9.77 -1.42
CA ASN A 138 16.00 11.21 -1.44
C ASN A 138 14.79 11.81 -2.16
N ILE A 139 13.91 12.49 -1.42
CA ILE A 139 13.10 13.53 -2.05
C ILE A 139 14.11 14.59 -2.48
N SER A 140 14.70 14.45 -3.67
CA SER A 140 15.11 15.65 -4.40
C SER A 140 13.88 16.54 -4.48
N ALA A 141 14.03 17.86 -4.63
CA ALA A 141 12.97 18.86 -4.45
C ALA A 141 11.61 18.65 -5.16
N SER A 142 11.39 17.57 -5.92
CA SER A 142 10.13 17.08 -6.49
C SER A 142 9.71 15.74 -5.85
N HIS A 143 8.56 15.70 -5.19
CA HIS A 143 7.84 14.44 -4.91
C HIS A 143 7.46 13.78 -6.24
N ASP A 144 7.35 12.45 -6.28
CA ASP A 144 6.86 11.71 -7.43
C ASP A 144 5.98 10.59 -6.87
N ILE A 145 4.67 10.73 -7.03
CA ILE A 145 3.69 9.86 -6.38
C ILE A 145 3.78 8.41 -6.87
N TYR A 146 4.19 8.21 -8.13
CA TYR A 146 4.42 6.86 -8.64
C TYR A 146 5.56 6.18 -7.87
N LYS A 147 6.63 6.91 -7.53
CA LYS A 147 7.74 6.42 -6.72
C LYS A 147 7.39 6.31 -5.23
N ASP A 148 6.66 7.28 -4.70
CA ASP A 148 6.23 7.29 -3.29
C ASP A 148 5.44 6.02 -2.92
N SER A 149 4.65 5.49 -3.86
CA SER A 149 3.80 4.30 -3.65
C SER A 149 4.57 3.07 -3.17
N PHE A 150 5.79 2.85 -3.70
CA PHE A 150 6.66 1.75 -3.22
C PHE A 150 7.03 1.93 -1.75
N TYR A 151 7.37 3.15 -1.34
CA TYR A 151 7.75 3.43 0.04
C TYR A 151 6.57 3.41 0.99
N TYR A 152 5.39 3.86 0.56
CA TYR A 152 4.15 3.70 1.33
C TYR A 152 3.88 2.22 1.63
N PHE A 153 4.06 1.35 0.63
CA PHE A 153 3.90 -0.09 0.82
C PHE A 153 4.88 -0.63 1.87
N VAL A 154 6.19 -0.44 1.64
CA VAL A 154 7.23 -1.04 2.49
C VAL A 154 7.17 -0.48 3.92
N ILE A 155 7.12 0.84 4.08
CA ILE A 155 7.06 1.44 5.42
C ILE A 155 5.72 1.17 6.10
N GLY A 156 4.63 1.10 5.35
CA GLY A 156 3.31 0.71 5.86
C GLY A 156 3.30 -0.72 6.39
N HIS A 157 3.95 -1.65 5.66
CA HIS A 157 4.10 -3.05 6.04
C HIS A 157 4.89 -3.18 7.35
N GLU A 158 6.06 -2.55 7.44
CA GLU A 158 6.87 -2.59 8.66
C GLU A 158 6.21 -1.88 9.85
N THR A 159 5.41 -0.84 9.57
CA THR A 159 4.56 -0.21 10.59
C THR A 159 3.53 -1.22 11.11
N GLY A 160 2.91 -2.01 10.22
CA GLY A 160 2.01 -3.10 10.58
C GLY A 160 2.68 -4.10 11.53
N HIS A 161 3.88 -4.58 11.21
CA HIS A 161 4.65 -5.45 12.12
C HIS A 161 4.87 -4.85 13.51
N CYS A 162 5.13 -3.54 13.57
CA CYS A 162 5.30 -2.84 14.83
C CYS A 162 3.99 -2.77 15.64
N VAL A 163 2.93 -2.24 15.05
CA VAL A 163 1.70 -1.88 15.79
C VAL A 163 0.80 -3.08 16.09
N LEU A 164 0.93 -4.17 15.32
CA LEU A 164 0.26 -5.45 15.57
C LEU A 164 1.06 -6.37 16.52
N GLY A 165 2.21 -5.91 17.02
CA GLY A 165 2.99 -6.64 18.02
C GLY A 165 3.70 -7.89 17.49
N HIS A 166 3.97 -7.97 16.19
CA HIS A 166 4.57 -9.16 15.56
C HIS A 166 5.97 -9.50 16.10
N ALA A 167 6.70 -8.48 16.56
CA ALA A 167 8.01 -8.61 17.19
C ALA A 167 7.95 -9.32 18.56
N TYR A 168 6.80 -9.33 19.25
CA TYR A 168 6.64 -9.94 20.58
C TYR A 168 6.15 -11.38 20.54
N LEU A 169 5.92 -11.90 19.34
CA LEU A 169 5.43 -13.26 19.14
C LEU A 169 6.63 -14.22 19.06
N ASN A 170 6.84 -15.01 20.12
CA ASN A 170 7.92 -15.98 20.21
C ASN A 170 7.44 -17.38 19.74
N PRO A 171 7.90 -17.89 18.59
CA PRO A 171 7.38 -19.11 17.99
C PRO A 171 8.11 -20.36 18.53
N THR A 172 8.16 -20.55 19.84
CA THR A 172 8.81 -21.73 20.43
C THR A 172 7.96 -22.99 20.36
N ASP A 173 6.64 -22.88 20.18
CA ASP A 173 5.70 -24.02 20.28
C ASP A 173 4.76 -24.20 19.07
N LEU A 174 5.14 -23.71 17.89
CA LEU A 174 4.31 -23.75 16.66
C LEU A 174 5.06 -24.31 15.46
N ASN A 175 4.30 -24.76 14.46
CA ASN A 175 4.78 -24.85 13.08
C ASN A 175 5.15 -23.43 12.61
N GLN A 176 6.41 -23.04 12.81
CA GLN A 176 6.92 -21.67 12.73
C GLN A 176 6.54 -20.99 11.40
N ALA A 177 6.47 -21.77 10.32
CA ALA A 177 6.07 -21.30 8.99
C ALA A 177 4.66 -20.68 8.98
N VAL A 178 3.66 -21.33 9.57
CA VAL A 178 2.26 -20.86 9.51
C VAL A 178 2.07 -19.55 10.27
N VAL A 179 2.77 -19.37 11.38
CA VAL A 179 2.67 -18.13 12.17
C VAL A 179 3.46 -17.00 11.53
N TYR A 180 4.61 -17.30 10.94
CA TYR A 180 5.32 -16.34 10.12
C TYR A 180 4.45 -15.85 8.95
N GLU A 181 3.91 -16.77 8.14
CA GLU A 181 3.03 -16.45 6.99
C GLU A 181 1.82 -15.59 7.39
N ASN A 182 1.20 -15.86 8.55
CA ASN A 182 0.07 -15.05 9.02
C ASN A 182 0.48 -13.63 9.44
N LYS A 183 1.65 -13.46 10.08
CA LYS A 183 2.16 -12.13 10.45
C LYS A 183 2.44 -11.29 9.20
N GLU A 184 3.09 -11.88 8.21
CA GLU A 184 3.39 -11.22 6.93
C GLU A 184 2.10 -10.85 6.20
N ARG A 185 1.09 -11.75 6.19
CA ARG A 185 -0.23 -11.41 5.65
C ARG A 185 -0.83 -10.21 6.40
N GLU A 186 -0.85 -10.23 7.72
CA GLU A 186 -1.45 -9.15 8.54
C GLU A 186 -0.75 -7.80 8.34
N ALA A 187 0.57 -7.78 8.20
CA ALA A 187 1.32 -6.57 7.88
C ALA A 187 0.99 -6.03 6.49
N ASN A 188 0.81 -6.93 5.50
CA ASN A 188 0.37 -6.56 4.16
C ASN A 188 -1.07 -6.01 4.13
N GLU A 189 -2.00 -6.62 4.88
CA GLU A 189 -3.37 -6.12 5.06
C GLU A 189 -3.36 -4.71 5.65
N TYR A 190 -2.58 -4.51 6.74
CA TYR A 190 -2.44 -3.20 7.38
C TYR A 190 -1.90 -2.13 6.43
N SER A 191 -0.91 -2.52 5.62
CA SER A 191 -0.32 -1.63 4.63
C SER A 191 -1.35 -1.28 3.55
N LEU A 192 -2.08 -2.24 2.97
CA LEU A 192 -3.12 -1.99 1.97
C LEU A 192 -4.23 -1.07 2.49
N ASP A 193 -4.68 -1.30 3.73
CA ASP A 193 -5.68 -0.46 4.39
C ASP A 193 -5.15 0.96 4.61
N THR A 194 -3.89 1.10 5.03
CA THR A 194 -3.20 2.40 5.13
C THR A 194 -3.17 3.10 3.78
N CYS A 195 -2.77 2.38 2.74
CA CYS A 195 -2.73 2.89 1.38
C CYS A 195 -4.12 3.32 0.92
N GLY A 196 -5.18 2.57 1.27
CA GLY A 196 -6.57 2.94 0.99
C GLY A 196 -7.01 4.27 1.62
N LYS A 197 -6.33 4.74 2.67
CA LYS A 197 -6.57 6.03 3.32
C LYS A 197 -5.74 7.19 2.74
N ILE A 198 -4.74 6.91 1.90
CA ILE A 198 -3.88 7.94 1.30
C ILE A 198 -4.22 8.02 -0.18
N GLY A 199 -4.76 9.16 -0.62
CA GLY A 199 -5.25 9.34 -1.99
C GLY A 199 -4.20 9.05 -3.08
N GLU A 200 -2.93 9.36 -2.76
CA GLU A 200 -1.77 9.20 -3.65
C GLU A 200 -1.17 7.78 -3.63
N CYS A 201 -1.42 6.99 -2.59
CA CYS A 201 -0.82 5.67 -2.47
C CYS A 201 -1.54 4.66 -3.38
N SER A 202 -0.81 3.80 -4.09
CA SER A 202 -1.41 2.75 -4.91
C SER A 202 -1.31 1.35 -4.33
N TRP A 203 -2.41 0.59 -4.44
CA TRP A 203 -2.41 -0.87 -4.24
C TRP A 203 -1.56 -1.60 -5.29
N GLY A 204 -1.15 -0.93 -6.37
CA GLY A 204 -0.28 -1.47 -7.42
C GLY A 204 1.16 -1.69 -6.95
N ALA A 205 1.63 -0.92 -5.96
CA ALA A 205 2.95 -1.15 -5.38
C ALA A 205 3.08 -2.55 -4.74
N TYR A 206 1.99 -3.08 -4.19
CA TYR A 206 1.91 -4.45 -3.67
C TYR A 206 2.04 -5.42 -4.83
N HIS A 207 1.26 -5.21 -5.89
CA HIS A 207 1.32 -6.05 -7.08
C HIS A 207 2.74 -6.12 -7.66
N ASP A 208 3.43 -4.98 -7.85
CA ASP A 208 4.80 -4.99 -8.35
C ASP A 208 5.79 -5.67 -7.40
N ALA A 209 5.67 -5.45 -6.08
CA ALA A 209 6.50 -6.14 -5.10
C ALA A 209 6.33 -7.66 -5.17
N PHE A 210 5.10 -8.15 -5.30
CA PHE A 210 4.79 -9.58 -5.29
C PHE A 210 4.96 -10.29 -6.65
N PHE A 211 4.87 -9.57 -7.77
CA PHE A 211 5.04 -10.12 -9.12
C PHE A 211 6.49 -10.08 -9.61
N ASN A 212 7.22 -9.01 -9.30
CA ASN A 212 8.62 -8.84 -9.70
C ASN A 212 9.62 -9.33 -8.64
N ALA A 213 9.16 -9.84 -7.49
CA ALA A 213 9.96 -10.59 -6.52
C ALA A 213 10.41 -11.96 -7.06
N GLY A 214 11.11 -11.98 -8.19
CA GLY A 214 11.93 -13.10 -8.58
C GLY A 214 12.97 -13.35 -7.50
N VAL A 215 12.67 -14.24 -6.55
CA VAL A 215 13.59 -14.88 -5.59
C VAL A 215 14.40 -13.93 -4.66
N GLN A 216 14.25 -12.60 -4.76
CA GLN A 216 15.11 -11.64 -4.06
C GLN A 216 14.47 -10.87 -2.89
N ALA A 217 13.15 -10.75 -2.84
CA ALA A 217 12.46 -10.44 -1.59
C ALA A 217 12.12 -11.78 -0.95
N GLY A 218 12.52 -12.02 0.30
CA GLY A 218 12.36 -13.31 1.01
C GLY A 218 10.91 -13.73 1.28
N GLU A 219 9.99 -13.41 0.39
CA GLU A 219 8.56 -13.67 0.46
C GLU A 219 8.26 -15.01 -0.23
N SER A 220 7.57 -15.88 0.50
CA SER A 220 7.14 -17.19 0.03
C SER A 220 6.02 -17.06 -1.00
N ILE A 221 5.88 -18.07 -1.88
CA ILE A 221 4.77 -18.14 -2.84
C ILE A 221 3.40 -18.06 -2.12
N SER A 222 3.30 -18.60 -0.90
CA SER A 222 2.09 -18.56 -0.07
C SER A 222 1.75 -17.16 0.46
N GLU A 223 2.75 -16.34 0.81
CA GLU A 223 2.55 -14.95 1.21
C GLU A 223 2.01 -14.11 0.06
N ARG A 224 2.66 -14.21 -1.12
CA ARG A 224 2.18 -13.59 -2.36
C ARG A 224 0.73 -13.98 -2.65
N ASP A 225 0.44 -15.28 -2.67
CA ASP A 225 -0.88 -15.78 -3.03
C ASP A 225 -1.94 -15.34 -2.01
N SER A 226 -1.56 -15.16 -0.74
CA SER A 226 -2.44 -14.66 0.32
C SER A 226 -2.72 -13.15 0.22
N VAL A 227 -1.73 -12.32 -0.13
CA VAL A 227 -1.95 -10.88 -0.36
C VAL A 227 -2.81 -10.65 -1.59
N ASN A 228 -2.51 -11.38 -2.66
CA ASN A 228 -3.37 -11.42 -3.83
C ASN A 228 -4.79 -11.83 -3.41
N LYS A 229 -4.95 -12.95 -2.70
CA LYS A 229 -6.25 -13.40 -2.21
C LYS A 229 -6.96 -12.33 -1.38
N TYR A 230 -6.26 -11.56 -0.52
CA TYR A 230 -6.87 -10.46 0.23
C TYR A 230 -7.36 -9.32 -0.67
N ILE A 231 -6.52 -8.81 -1.58
CA ILE A 231 -6.90 -7.76 -2.57
C ILE A 231 -8.11 -8.24 -3.38
N PHE A 232 -8.09 -9.52 -3.80
CA PHE A 232 -9.09 -10.10 -4.67
C PHE A 232 -10.37 -10.56 -3.94
N GLU A 233 -10.33 -11.03 -2.69
CA GLU A 233 -11.52 -11.39 -1.87
C GLU A 233 -12.36 -10.16 -1.51
N LYS A 234 -11.69 -9.02 -1.37
CA LYS A 234 -12.32 -7.73 -1.12
C LYS A 234 -12.90 -7.14 -2.40
N SER A 235 -12.23 -7.32 -3.53
CA SER A 235 -12.79 -7.00 -4.82
C SER A 235 -13.88 -8.01 -5.22
N ARG A 236 -14.97 -7.57 -5.84
CA ARG A 236 -15.94 -8.52 -6.41
C ARG A 236 -15.49 -9.10 -7.77
N GLY A 237 -14.17 -9.17 -7.99
CA GLY A 237 -13.38 -9.53 -9.19
C GLY A 237 -13.60 -10.93 -9.79
N THR A 238 -13.68 -11.07 -11.12
CA THR A 238 -13.57 -12.38 -11.80
C THR A 238 -12.11 -12.67 -12.14
N LEU A 239 -11.61 -13.80 -11.66
CA LEU A 239 -10.21 -14.23 -11.81
C LEU A 239 -9.92 -14.72 -13.24
N SER A 240 -8.76 -14.38 -13.82
CA SER A 240 -8.21 -15.17 -14.92
C SER A 240 -6.69 -15.21 -14.90
N SER A 241 -6.10 -16.38 -15.17
CA SER A 241 -4.66 -16.51 -15.39
C SER A 241 -4.35 -17.59 -16.43
N PRO A 242 -3.51 -17.31 -17.43
CA PRO A 242 -2.88 -18.34 -18.25
C PRO A 242 -1.72 -19.06 -17.53
N ASN A 243 -1.13 -18.46 -16.47
CA ASN A 243 0.19 -18.84 -15.93
C ASN A 243 0.28 -18.98 -14.39
N ARG A 244 -0.84 -19.24 -13.69
CA ARG A 244 -0.92 -19.35 -12.21
C ARG A 244 -0.65 -18.05 -11.43
N THR A 245 -0.66 -16.90 -12.09
CA THR A 245 -0.61 -15.57 -11.45
C THR A 245 -1.98 -14.93 -11.50
N LEU A 246 -2.60 -14.68 -10.35
CA LEU A 246 -3.95 -14.13 -10.25
C LEU A 246 -3.97 -12.68 -10.74
N LEU A 247 -4.51 -12.44 -11.93
CA LEU A 247 -4.69 -11.11 -12.51
C LEU A 247 -6.18 -10.86 -12.78
N TYR A 248 -6.61 -9.60 -12.67
CA TYR A 248 -7.85 -9.21 -13.32
C TYR A 248 -7.69 -9.32 -14.83
N LYS A 249 -8.70 -9.85 -15.50
CA LYS A 249 -8.74 -9.91 -16.96
C LYS A 249 -8.73 -8.49 -17.55
N GLY A 250 -7.88 -8.24 -18.54
CA GLY A 250 -7.77 -6.93 -19.22
C GLY A 250 -6.83 -5.93 -18.55
N LEU A 251 -6.08 -6.37 -17.53
CA LEU A 251 -5.14 -5.54 -16.79
C LEU A 251 -3.67 -5.92 -17.07
N ARG A 252 -3.34 -6.19 -18.34
CA ARG A 252 -1.93 -6.31 -18.75
C ARG A 252 -1.51 -5.08 -19.53
N PRO A 253 -0.24 -4.68 -19.44
CA PRO A 253 0.32 -3.64 -20.28
C PRO A 253 -0.05 -3.83 -21.76
N GLU A 254 0.13 -5.04 -22.29
CA GLU A 254 -0.22 -5.40 -23.68
C GLU A 254 -1.70 -5.33 -24.05
N ASP A 255 -2.61 -5.39 -23.05
CA ASP A 255 -4.06 -5.27 -23.27
C ASP A 255 -4.47 -3.79 -23.47
N LEU A 256 -3.74 -2.83 -22.86
CA LEU A 256 -3.87 -1.39 -23.10
C LEU A 256 -3.14 -0.94 -24.38
N TYR A 257 -1.96 -1.52 -24.67
CA TYR A 257 -1.04 -1.07 -25.72
C TYR A 257 -1.56 -1.17 -27.16
N ASN A 258 -2.53 -2.05 -27.44
CA ASN A 258 -2.92 -2.34 -28.83
C ASN A 258 -4.03 -1.45 -29.41
N LYS A 259 -4.59 -0.50 -28.66
CA LYS A 259 -5.86 0.12 -29.07
C LYS A 259 -5.88 1.63 -29.14
N VAL A 260 -5.08 2.34 -28.35
CA VAL A 260 -5.06 3.82 -28.38
C VAL A 260 -3.85 4.31 -29.15
N GLN A 261 -4.07 4.73 -30.40
CA GLN A 261 -3.06 5.42 -31.23
C GLN A 261 -1.73 4.66 -31.45
N ASN A 262 -1.66 3.34 -31.20
CA ASN A 262 -0.43 2.55 -31.12
C ASN A 262 0.60 3.09 -30.10
N GLN A 263 0.13 3.63 -28.98
CA GLN A 263 0.99 4.14 -27.92
C GLN A 263 1.32 3.06 -26.88
N GLN A 264 2.58 3.05 -26.46
CA GLN A 264 3.04 2.25 -25.34
C GLN A 264 3.19 3.15 -24.11
N PHE A 265 2.39 2.87 -23.09
CA PHE A 265 2.50 3.49 -21.76
C PHE A 265 3.62 2.83 -20.94
N ILE A 266 4.01 3.43 -19.83
CA ILE A 266 5.09 2.89 -18.98
C ILE A 266 4.50 1.88 -17.98
N ASP A 267 5.09 0.70 -17.86
CA ASP A 267 4.56 -0.41 -17.06
C ASP A 267 4.21 -0.02 -15.60
N TYR A 268 5.09 0.72 -14.90
CA TYR A 268 4.81 1.11 -13.51
C TYR A 268 3.64 2.09 -13.37
N ILE A 269 3.38 2.93 -14.37
CA ILE A 269 2.23 3.84 -14.40
C ILE A 269 0.94 3.03 -14.60
N VAL A 270 1.00 2.02 -15.46
CA VAL A 270 -0.12 1.08 -15.68
C VAL A 270 -0.41 0.27 -14.42
N THR A 271 0.62 -0.30 -13.78
CA THR A 271 0.44 -1.03 -12.51
C THR A 271 -0.16 -0.13 -11.44
N TYR A 272 0.31 1.12 -11.34
CA TYR A 272 -0.27 2.10 -10.41
C TYR A 272 -1.77 2.24 -10.64
N ALA A 273 -2.21 2.54 -11.87
CA ALA A 273 -3.63 2.75 -12.18
C ALA A 273 -4.50 1.52 -11.88
N PHE A 274 -3.98 0.32 -12.16
CA PHE A 274 -4.70 -0.92 -11.91
C PHE A 274 -4.87 -1.25 -10.43
N GLY A 275 -3.89 -0.90 -9.59
CA GLY A 275 -4.07 -0.92 -8.15
C GLY A 275 -5.27 -0.09 -7.70
N GLN A 276 -5.48 1.06 -8.34
CA GLN A 276 -6.59 1.96 -8.02
C GLN A 276 -7.93 1.42 -8.51
N PHE A 277 -7.94 0.66 -9.60
CA PHE A 277 -9.15 -0.04 -10.04
C PHE A 277 -9.55 -1.13 -9.04
N ALA A 278 -8.60 -1.91 -8.52
CA ALA A 278 -8.90 -2.90 -7.48
C ALA A 278 -9.51 -2.25 -6.23
N PHE A 279 -8.94 -1.12 -5.79
CA PHE A 279 -9.50 -0.31 -4.71
C PHE A 279 -10.92 0.20 -5.04
N ALA A 280 -11.12 0.75 -6.24
CA ALA A 280 -12.41 1.29 -6.66
C ALA A 280 -13.50 0.21 -6.72
N ILE A 281 -13.14 -1.01 -7.09
CA ILE A 281 -14.05 -2.16 -7.08
C ILE A 281 -14.44 -2.54 -5.66
N ASP A 282 -13.48 -2.63 -4.73
CA ASP A 282 -13.75 -2.90 -3.30
C ASP A 282 -14.70 -1.86 -2.69
N LYS A 283 -14.49 -0.57 -3.01
CA LYS A 283 -15.34 0.52 -2.51
C LYS A 283 -16.66 0.69 -3.28
N GLY A 284 -16.89 -0.08 -4.34
CA GLY A 284 -18.10 0.03 -5.16
C GLY A 284 -18.21 1.35 -5.93
N ILE A 285 -17.07 1.92 -6.33
CA ILE A 285 -16.95 3.22 -7.03
C ILE A 285 -16.33 3.09 -8.42
N MET A 286 -16.14 1.87 -8.94
CA MET A 286 -15.66 1.61 -10.30
C MET A 286 -16.75 1.96 -11.33
N ASN A 287 -16.99 3.25 -11.54
CA ASN A 287 -18.02 3.81 -12.41
C ASN A 287 -17.61 5.21 -12.87
N THR A 288 -17.90 5.57 -14.12
CA THR A 288 -17.49 6.84 -14.72
C THR A 288 -18.02 8.07 -13.99
N LYS A 289 -19.17 7.98 -13.29
CA LYS A 289 -19.75 9.09 -12.51
C LYS A 289 -18.90 9.55 -11.33
N TYR A 290 -17.97 8.72 -10.87
CA TYR A 290 -17.04 9.05 -9.78
C TYR A 290 -15.68 9.50 -10.31
N VAL A 291 -15.47 9.54 -11.63
CA VAL A 291 -14.19 9.89 -12.23
C VAL A 291 -14.16 11.36 -12.58
N HIS A 292 -13.10 12.03 -12.14
CA HIS A 292 -12.89 13.45 -12.39
C HIS A 292 -11.47 13.68 -12.89
N LEU A 293 -11.33 14.54 -13.89
CA LEU A 293 -10.04 15.12 -14.24
C LEU A 293 -9.88 16.43 -13.45
N GLU A 294 -8.79 16.57 -12.72
CA GLU A 294 -8.58 17.69 -11.80
C GLU A 294 -7.18 18.29 -11.99
N ASP A 295 -7.06 19.58 -11.67
CA ASP A 295 -5.76 20.22 -11.53
C ASP A 295 -5.01 19.59 -10.36
N PHE A 296 -3.72 19.32 -10.55
CA PHE A 296 -2.93 18.57 -9.59
C PHE A 296 -1.71 19.35 -9.14
N ASN A 297 -1.57 19.48 -7.81
CA ASN A 297 -0.44 20.13 -7.15
C ASN A 297 0.16 19.25 -6.04
N GLY A 298 -0.16 17.94 -6.04
CA GLY A 298 0.35 17.00 -5.04
C GLY A 298 1.81 16.64 -5.27
N ASP A 299 2.36 16.95 -6.45
CA ASP A 299 3.79 16.88 -6.73
C ASP A 299 4.25 17.98 -7.71
N LYS A 300 5.53 17.95 -8.12
CA LYS A 300 6.13 18.98 -9.01
C LYS A 300 6.24 18.57 -10.48
N LEU A 301 5.93 17.31 -10.79
CA LEU A 301 6.10 16.75 -12.13
C LEU A 301 4.79 16.86 -12.90
N HIS A 302 3.69 16.52 -12.25
CA HIS A 302 2.38 16.38 -12.85
C HIS A 302 1.52 17.61 -12.59
N LYS A 303 0.74 18.01 -13.59
CA LYS A 303 -0.11 19.21 -13.55
C LYS A 303 -1.59 18.88 -13.44
N SER A 304 -1.99 17.68 -13.82
CA SER A 304 -3.37 17.20 -13.67
C SER A 304 -3.42 15.73 -13.27
N ALA A 305 -4.57 15.31 -12.76
CA ALA A 305 -4.79 13.96 -12.27
C ALA A 305 -6.19 13.47 -12.65
N LEU A 306 -6.27 12.22 -13.09
CA LEU A 306 -7.53 11.48 -13.13
C LEU A 306 -7.75 10.88 -11.74
N VAL A 307 -8.89 11.15 -11.12
CA VAL A 307 -9.18 10.71 -9.75
C VAL A 307 -10.56 10.07 -9.64
N PHE A 308 -10.71 9.12 -8.73
CA PHE A 308 -12.01 8.75 -8.19
C PHE A 308 -12.39 9.70 -7.04
N ARG A 309 -13.58 10.30 -7.07
CA ARG A 309 -14.17 11.06 -5.95
C ARG A 309 -15.37 10.32 -5.40
N SER A 310 -15.38 10.10 -4.09
CA SER A 310 -16.55 9.53 -3.41
C SER A 310 -16.47 9.74 -1.90
N PRO A 311 -17.60 9.97 -1.21
CA PRO A 311 -17.63 9.99 0.25
C PRO A 311 -17.24 8.65 0.88
N ASN A 312 -17.23 7.55 0.11
CA ASN A 312 -16.79 6.23 0.58
C ASN A 312 -15.26 6.09 0.57
N ILE A 313 -14.51 7.11 0.14
CA ILE A 313 -13.06 7.15 0.15
C ILE A 313 -12.61 8.05 1.30
N TYR A 314 -11.70 7.56 2.13
CA TYR A 314 -11.09 8.39 3.17
C TYR A 314 -10.31 9.54 2.52
N GLY A 315 -10.52 10.78 2.98
CA GLY A 315 -9.99 11.98 2.33
C GLY A 315 -10.76 12.39 1.06
N GLY A 316 -11.73 11.60 0.61
CA GLY A 316 -12.67 11.94 -0.46
C GLY A 316 -12.17 11.71 -1.88
N TYR A 317 -10.93 11.25 -2.09
CA TYR A 317 -10.39 10.97 -3.42
C TYR A 317 -9.36 9.83 -3.45
N LYS A 318 -9.19 9.27 -4.65
CA LYS A 318 -8.11 8.34 -5.00
C LYS A 318 -7.54 8.70 -6.36
N VAL A 319 -6.23 8.92 -6.47
CA VAL A 319 -5.57 9.21 -7.74
C VAL A 319 -5.50 7.94 -8.57
N ILE A 320 -6.01 7.97 -9.80
CA ILE A 320 -5.96 6.88 -10.79
C ILE A 320 -4.70 7.01 -11.63
N ALA A 321 -4.47 8.21 -12.17
CA ALA A 321 -3.34 8.54 -13.04
C ALA A 321 -2.99 10.01 -12.88
N LEU A 322 -1.74 10.34 -13.18
CA LEU A 322 -1.16 11.66 -13.15
C LEU A 322 -0.65 11.99 -14.56
N PHE A 323 -0.75 13.26 -14.93
CA PHE A 323 -0.43 13.74 -16.27
C PHE A 323 0.55 14.91 -16.21
N ASP A 324 1.50 14.92 -17.14
CA ASP A 324 2.51 15.98 -17.27
C ASP A 324 1.88 17.31 -17.70
N GLU A 325 0.72 17.26 -18.35
CA GLU A 325 0.06 18.44 -18.93
C GLU A 325 -1.15 18.95 -18.13
N PRO A 326 -1.49 20.25 -18.27
CA PRO A 326 -2.63 20.85 -17.58
C PRO A 326 -3.94 20.15 -17.93
N LYS A 327 -4.90 20.22 -17.00
CA LYS A 327 -6.21 19.59 -17.14
C LYS A 327 -6.89 19.92 -18.47
N ASP A 328 -6.93 21.21 -18.82
CA ASP A 328 -7.66 21.69 -20.00
C ASP A 328 -7.06 21.16 -21.31
N ASP A 329 -5.73 20.99 -21.37
CA ASP A 329 -5.05 20.43 -22.55
C ASP A 329 -5.35 18.93 -22.70
N VAL A 330 -5.28 18.18 -21.58
CA VAL A 330 -5.61 16.75 -21.55
C VAL A 330 -7.09 16.53 -21.90
N GLU A 331 -8.00 17.32 -21.33
CA GLU A 331 -9.44 17.24 -21.57
C GLU A 331 -9.80 17.54 -23.03
N ASN A 332 -9.21 18.57 -23.63
CA ASN A 332 -9.45 18.92 -25.03
C ASN A 332 -9.09 17.76 -25.96
N ILE A 333 -7.92 17.14 -25.78
CA ILE A 333 -7.52 16.01 -26.61
C ILE A 333 -8.37 14.77 -26.31
N TYR A 334 -8.70 14.50 -25.04
CA TYR A 334 -9.59 13.40 -24.67
C TYR A 334 -10.95 13.52 -25.37
N ASN A 335 -11.55 14.71 -25.39
CA ASN A 335 -12.82 14.96 -26.07
C ASN A 335 -12.73 14.71 -27.58
N GLN A 336 -11.64 15.14 -28.23
CA GLN A 336 -11.39 14.81 -29.64
C GLN A 336 -11.29 13.30 -29.88
N LEU A 337 -10.61 12.56 -29.00
CA LEU A 337 -10.53 11.09 -29.08
C LEU A 337 -11.90 10.44 -28.89
N VAL A 338 -12.75 10.95 -28.00
CA VAL A 338 -14.13 10.45 -27.83
C VAL A 338 -14.98 10.70 -29.08
N GLU A 339 -15.00 11.93 -29.59
CA GLU A 339 -15.80 12.32 -30.76
C GLU A 339 -15.39 11.53 -32.02
N THR A 340 -14.10 11.36 -32.22
CA THR A 340 -13.55 10.67 -33.39
C THR A 340 -13.51 9.15 -33.25
N HIS A 341 -14.03 8.61 -32.15
CA HIS A 341 -13.94 7.18 -31.83
C HIS A 341 -12.48 6.67 -31.89
N ASN A 342 -11.57 7.46 -31.33
CA ASN A 342 -10.13 7.22 -31.26
C ASN A 342 -9.48 7.14 -32.66
N ALA A 343 -9.92 7.99 -33.59
CA ALA A 343 -9.23 8.16 -34.87
C ALA A 343 -7.82 8.72 -34.66
N LYS A 344 -6.90 8.40 -35.59
CA LYS A 344 -5.49 8.79 -35.44
C LYS A 344 -5.33 10.32 -35.44
N LEU A 345 -4.71 10.89 -34.41
CA LEU A 345 -4.35 12.31 -34.38
C LEU A 345 -3.08 12.53 -35.23
N ASN A 346 -3.07 13.58 -36.03
CA ASN A 346 -2.02 13.85 -37.03
C ASN A 346 -0.76 14.53 -36.46
N TYR A 347 -0.60 14.54 -35.14
CA TYR A 347 0.56 15.14 -34.45
C TYR A 347 0.82 14.43 -33.12
N TYR A 348 2.05 14.54 -32.63
CA TYR A 348 2.43 14.08 -31.29
C TYR A 348 2.66 15.28 -30.37
N SER A 349 2.10 15.20 -29.17
CA SER A 349 2.43 16.07 -28.04
C SER A 349 2.34 15.27 -26.73
N LYS A 350 2.91 15.79 -25.65
CA LYS A 350 2.74 15.18 -24.32
C LYS A 350 1.27 15.09 -23.92
N ALA A 351 0.49 16.14 -24.19
CA ALA A 351 -0.96 16.15 -23.96
C ALA A 351 -1.68 15.05 -24.76
N VAL A 352 -1.22 14.74 -25.98
CA VAL A 352 -1.74 13.59 -26.75
C VAL A 352 -1.45 12.27 -26.06
N ASN A 353 -0.25 12.07 -25.52
CA ASN A 353 0.07 10.85 -24.77
C ASN A 353 -0.78 10.70 -23.49
N ASP A 354 -0.88 11.78 -22.72
CA ASP A 354 -1.64 11.83 -21.47
C ASP A 354 -3.14 11.57 -21.72
N ALA A 355 -3.71 12.22 -22.75
CA ALA A 355 -5.11 12.05 -23.12
C ALA A 355 -5.41 10.66 -23.72
N CYS A 356 -4.47 10.07 -24.45
CA CYS A 356 -4.57 8.68 -24.90
C CYS A 356 -4.62 7.72 -23.71
N PHE A 357 -3.77 7.95 -22.70
CA PHE A 357 -3.79 7.14 -21.49
C PHE A 357 -5.11 7.31 -20.73
N MET A 358 -5.56 8.56 -20.55
CA MET A 358 -6.89 8.87 -19.97
C MET A 358 -8.02 8.17 -20.74
N TYR A 359 -7.99 8.21 -22.08
CA TYR A 359 -8.99 7.55 -22.93
C TYR A 359 -9.04 6.04 -22.70
N ALA A 360 -7.88 5.40 -22.64
CA ALA A 360 -7.79 3.96 -22.38
C ALA A 360 -8.37 3.59 -21.01
N LEU A 361 -8.01 4.36 -19.97
CA LEU A 361 -8.51 4.15 -18.60
C LEU A 361 -10.03 4.38 -18.51
N MET A 362 -10.54 5.46 -19.09
CA MET A 362 -11.98 5.76 -19.10
C MET A 362 -12.79 4.69 -19.84
N LYS A 363 -12.27 4.16 -20.94
CA LYS A 363 -12.90 3.03 -21.65
C LYS A 363 -12.96 1.77 -20.79
N LEU A 364 -11.87 1.44 -20.09
CA LEU A 364 -11.84 0.32 -19.15
C LEU A 364 -12.85 0.50 -18.01
N ILE A 365 -12.95 1.70 -17.43
CA ILE A 365 -13.92 2.00 -16.36
C ILE A 365 -15.34 1.87 -16.90
N LYS A 366 -15.62 2.40 -18.10
CA LYS A 366 -16.95 2.33 -18.71
C LYS A 366 -17.35 0.90 -19.05
N ASP A 367 -16.44 0.11 -19.60
CA ASP A 367 -16.69 -1.31 -19.87
C ASP A 367 -17.01 -2.08 -18.58
N TYR A 368 -16.26 -1.83 -17.50
CA TYR A 368 -16.55 -2.43 -16.20
C TYR A 368 -17.92 -2.01 -15.65
N GLU A 369 -18.27 -0.73 -15.81
CA GLU A 369 -19.58 -0.20 -15.44
C GLU A 369 -20.73 -0.88 -16.18
N ASP A 370 -20.58 -1.10 -17.49
CA ASP A 370 -21.65 -1.64 -18.34
C ASP A 370 -21.77 -3.17 -18.24
N ASN A 371 -20.65 -3.87 -18.17
CA ASN A 371 -20.60 -5.34 -18.22
C ASN A 371 -20.42 -6.00 -16.85
N GLY A 372 -20.18 -5.20 -15.82
CA GLY A 372 -19.83 -5.68 -14.50
C GLY A 372 -18.55 -6.50 -14.49
N VAL A 373 -18.27 -7.11 -13.34
CA VAL A 373 -17.00 -7.79 -13.08
C VAL A 373 -16.82 -9.09 -13.89
N SER A 374 -17.91 -9.66 -14.38
CA SER A 374 -17.96 -10.87 -15.21
C SER A 374 -17.86 -10.57 -16.70
N GLY A 375 -18.00 -9.30 -17.10
CA GLY A 375 -17.70 -8.85 -18.44
C GLY A 375 -16.26 -9.19 -18.81
N LYS A 376 -16.02 -9.74 -19.99
CA LYS A 376 -14.67 -9.70 -20.54
C LYS A 376 -14.46 -8.25 -20.95
N PRO A 377 -13.52 -7.49 -20.38
CA PRO A 377 -13.33 -6.14 -20.85
C PRO A 377 -12.97 -6.13 -22.32
N GLN A 378 -13.87 -5.56 -23.11
CA GLN A 378 -13.67 -5.37 -24.54
C GLN A 378 -13.31 -3.91 -24.72
N ILE A 379 -12.05 -3.60 -24.44
CA ILE A 379 -11.44 -2.41 -25.04
C ILE A 379 -11.57 -2.65 -26.55
N TYR A 380 -12.34 -1.85 -27.29
CA TYR A 380 -12.38 -1.91 -28.74
C TYR A 380 -11.42 -0.87 -29.30
#